data_AF-A0A7W0X224-F1
#
_entry.id   AF-A0A7W0X224-F1
#
_cell.length_a   1.000
_cell.length_b   1.000
_cell.length_c   1.000
_cell.angle_alpha   90.00
_cell.angle_beta   90.00
_cell.angle_gamma   90.00
#
_symmetry.space_group_name_H-M   'P 1'
#
loop_
_entity.id
_entity.type
_entity.pdbx_description
1 polymer ?
#
loop_
_entity_poly.entity_id
_entity_poly.type
_entity_poly.pdbx_seq_one_letter_code
_entity_poly.pdbx_strand_id
1 'polypeptide(L)' 'MPKLLTHEQIDQFWRDGCVFPIRVMPEAAALALRSQLEAHEARSGGPLQGDLRHK' A
#
# COMPACT_ATOMS: atom_id res chain seq x y z
N MET A 1 -17.15 -8.67 -2.22
CA MET A 1 -16.28 -7.52 -1.86
C MET A 1 -16.90 -6.27 -2.46
N PRO A 2 -17.23 -5.24 -1.67
CA PRO A 2 -17.72 -4.00 -2.26
C PRO A 2 -16.62 -3.44 -3.18
N LYS A 3 -17.02 -3.06 -4.40
CA LYS A 3 -16.12 -2.36 -5.33
C LYS A 3 -15.78 -1.01 -4.68
N LEU A 4 -14.50 -0.81 -4.36
CA LEU A 4 -14.00 0.38 -3.64
C LEU A 4 -14.04 1.64 -4.49
N LEU A 5 -14.07 1.51 -5.82
CA LEU A 5 -14.00 2.64 -6.74
C LEU A 5 -15.40 3.14 -7.12
N THR A 6 -15.56 4.46 -7.11
CA THR A 6 -16.71 5.13 -7.72
C THR A 6 -16.63 5.02 -9.24
N HIS A 7 -17.74 5.26 -9.94
CA HIS A 7 -17.73 5.32 -11.41
C HIS A 7 -16.75 6.38 -11.93
N GLU A 8 -16.73 7.55 -11.29
CA GLU A 8 -15.80 8.63 -11.63
C GLU A 8 -14.33 8.21 -11.51
N GLN A 9 -13.98 7.45 -10.46
CA GLN A 9 -12.64 6.90 -10.30
C GLN A 9 -12.32 5.86 -11.38
N ILE A 10 -13.28 5.03 -11.77
CA ILE A 10 -13.10 4.08 -12.88
C ILE A 10 -12.86 4.84 -14.19
N ASP A 11 -13.63 5.88 -14.47
CA ASP A 11 -13.47 6.69 -15.68
C ASP A 11 -12.12 7.44 -15.69
N GLN A 12 -11.68 7.94 -14.52
CA GLN A 12 -10.34 8.52 -14.38
C GLN A 12 -9.25 7.49 -14.70
N PHE A 13 -9.36 6.26 -14.17
CA PHE A 13 -8.41 5.20 -14.47
C PHE A 13 -8.31 4.92 -15.98
N TRP A 14 -9.45 4.84 -16.66
CA TRP A 14 -9.47 4.59 -18.10
C TRP A 14 -8.86 5.73 -18.92
N ARG A 15 -9.03 6.98 -18.49
CA ARG A 15 -8.48 8.16 -19.18
C ARG A 15 -6.99 8.37 -18.89
N ASP A 16 -6.59 8.25 -17.62
CA ASP A 16 -5.30 8.72 -17.12
C ASP A 16 -4.33 7.57 -16.80
N GLY A 17 -4.80 6.31 -16.90
CA GLY A 17 -4.03 5.10 -16.61
C GLY A 17 -3.77 4.84 -15.11
N CYS A 18 -4.23 5.73 -14.23
CA CYS A 18 -4.04 5.64 -12.79
C CYS A 18 -5.11 6.44 -12.02
N VAL A 19 -5.31 6.09 -10.74
CA VAL A 19 -6.19 6.82 -9.82
C VAL A 19 -5.51 6.90 -8.47
N PHE A 20 -5.24 8.12 -8.02
CA PHE A 20 -4.64 8.37 -6.72
C PHE A 20 -5.02 9.78 -6.24
N PRO A 21 -5.09 9.99 -4.91
CA PRO A 21 -4.94 9.00 -3.84
C PRO A 21 -6.22 8.18 -3.59
N ILE A 22 -6.06 6.93 -3.15
CA ILE A 22 -7.19 6.09 -2.69
C ILE A 22 -6.87 5.51 -1.31
N ARG A 23 -7.83 5.61 -0.38
CA ARG A 23 -7.75 4.96 0.92
C ARG A 23 -8.08 3.47 0.78
N VAL A 24 -7.07 2.65 0.51
CA VAL A 24 -7.24 1.19 0.32
C VAL A 24 -7.38 0.42 1.64
N MET A 25 -6.92 0.99 2.76
CA MET A 25 -7.06 0.41 4.10
C MET A 25 -7.05 1.50 5.18
N PRO A 26 -7.61 1.23 6.38
CA PRO A 26 -7.49 2.13 7.52
C PRO A 26 -6.03 2.36 7.92
N GLU A 27 -5.75 3.52 8.51
CA GLU A 27 -4.41 3.89 8.98
C GLU A 27 -3.83 2.88 9.97
N ALA A 28 -4.64 2.40 10.91
CA ALA A 28 -4.22 1.39 11.89
C ALA A 28 -3.73 0.08 11.24
N ALA A 29 -4.36 -0.35 10.14
CA ALA A 29 -3.94 -1.54 9.41
C ALA A 29 -2.60 -1.32 8.69
N ALA A 30 -2.41 -0.14 8.09
CA ALA A 30 -1.14 0.24 7.46
C ALA A 30 0.00 0.30 8.49
N LEU A 31 -0.24 0.88 9.67
CA LEU A 31 0.72 0.92 10.78
C LEU A 31 1.09 -0.48 11.26
N ALA A 32 0.10 -1.38 11.42
CA ALA A 32 0.35 -2.76 11.84
C ALA A 32 1.27 -3.51 10.86
N LEU A 33 1.03 -3.36 9.55
CA LEU A 33 1.88 -3.97 8.51
C LEU A 33 3.30 -3.39 8.54
N ARG A 34 3.44 -2.07 8.69
CA ARG A 34 4.74 -1.41 8.81
C ARG A 34 5.54 -1.95 10.00
N SER A 35 4.91 -2.06 11.16
CA SER A 35 5.56 -2.60 12.37
C SER A 35 6.04 -4.04 12.18
N GLN A 36 5.28 -4.88 11.47
CA GLN A 36 5.69 -6.25 11.17
C GLN A 36 6.92 -6.31 10.26
N LEU A 37 6.96 -5.45 9.23
CA LEU A 37 8.13 -5.33 8.35
C LEU A 37 9.37 -4.89 9.13
N GLU A 38 9.24 -3.85 9.96
CA GLU A 38 10.36 -3.33 10.76
C GLU A 38 10.84 -4.37 11.79
N ALA A 39 9.94 -5.14 12.40
CA ALA A 39 10.30 -6.25 13.28
C ALA A 39 11.03 -7.37 12.53
N HIS A 40 10.63 -7.67 11.29
CA HIS A 40 11.33 -8.63 10.44
C HIS A 40 12.74 -8.14 10.08
N GLU A 41 12.88 -6.87 9.67
CA GLU A 41 14.16 -6.22 9.39
C GLU A 41 15.10 -6.31 10.60
N ALA A 42 14.60 -5.97 11.79
CA ALA A 42 15.38 -6.03 13.04
C ALA A 42 15.88 -7.45 13.36
N ARG A 43 15.07 -8.48 13.11
CA ARG A 43 15.46 -9.88 13.33
C ARG A 43 16.41 -10.43 12.27
N SER A 44 16.32 -9.94 11.03
CA SER A 44 17.00 -10.53 9.86
C SER A 44 18.36 -9.90 9.56
N GLY A 45 18.91 -9.12 10.50
CA GLY A 45 20.24 -8.54 10.37
C GLY A 45 20.27 -7.19 9.66
N GLY A 46 19.14 -6.49 9.57
CA GLY A 46 19.07 -5.15 9.01
C GLY A 46 17.91 -4.97 8.03
N PRO A 47 17.85 -3.82 7.36
CA PRO A 47 16.75 -3.53 6.46
C PRO A 47 16.61 -4.54 5.32
N LEU A 48 15.38 -4.69 4.83
CA LEU A 48 15.13 -5.42 3.60
C LEU A 48 16.01 -4.83 2.49
N GLN A 49 16.55 -5.68 1.63
CA GLN A 49 17.53 -5.29 0.61
C GLN A 49 16.91 -5.26 -0.78
N GLY A 50 17.39 -4.34 -1.62
CA GLY A 50 16.95 -4.18 -3.01
C GLY A 50 15.43 -4.01 -3.12
N ASP A 51 14.83 -4.78 -4.02
CA ASP A 51 13.40 -4.74 -4.35
C ASP A 51 12.47 -5.12 -3.18
N LEU A 52 13.01 -5.55 -2.05
CA LEU A 52 12.22 -5.88 -0.86
C LEU A 52 11.96 -4.65 0.03
N ARG A 53 12.60 -3.50 -0.23
CA ARG A 53 12.43 -2.29 0.57
C ARG A 53 11.95 -1.10 -0.25
N HIS A 54 10.70 -1.19 -0.69
CA HIS A 54 9.96 -0.05 -1.23
C HIS A 54 9.21 0.61 -0.06
N LYS A 55 9.75 1.71 0.48
CA LYS A 55 9.08 2.58 1.46
C LYS A 55 8.82 3.94 0.85
#